data_AF-A0A8B7MW75-F1
#
_entry.id   AF-A0A8B7MW75-F1
#
_cell.length_a   1.000
_cell.length_b   1.000
_cell.length_c   1.000
_cell.angle_alpha   90.00
_cell.angle_beta   90.00
_cell.angle_gamma   90.00
#
_symmetry.space_group_name_H-M   'P 1'
#
loop_
_entity.id
_entity.type
_entity.pdbx_description
1 polymer ?
#
loop_
_entity_poly.entity_id
_entity_poly.type
_entity_poly.pdbx_seq_one_letter_code
_entity_poly.pdbx_strand_id
1 'polypeptide(L)'
;MAIQGLVDWRGNPAKKRRHGGVRTSYFINFMVMMIHIAIVANMLNLVNYLRGTMHTGISSSSTTVTNFIGASCGFALLGAFLSDSYITRFKTIIIFGPVEFLGYALLALQARLPSLHPPVCEINRQQNCEQVHGFNSALLYIALYTIALGEGCVRAALPSLGGDQFDDEDPVESQLKANFFNWFTFGISLGGFIGLTLLVWIENNKGWDIGFGVSALAVLLGVLAVASGVSFYRIQIPKGSPLTRIMQVFVAAFKKRKLVLPENLDQLQHNSKDIEVLPHTKGFEFLDKASINDGDTGTWSCTVTQVEETKIVLRMLPILISSVLGYIPSPLLVTLTVQQGSTMNTRLGKIHISPASLFVIPLIFQMVILVIYDQFIVPFARRITGYVGGITNLQRVGIGFAAMSLATCVAALVEWKRKNIVEEHGLEDFETGVPMSVFWLGVQFFLLGIVDVTSFVGLLEFFNGEASRGMKSIGTAIFWCVLGLASLLGTFLVDMVNKATGHGDSGRGWLGGANLNKSHLDRFYWLLIVLELVALLNYLYWAKRYVYRHDPRVPQQLTEIYDKVSSQTGEVAAI
;
A
#
# COMPACT_ATOMS: atom_id res chain seq x y z
N MET A 1 -8.94 -32.71 10.58
CA MET A 1 -9.91 -31.66 10.97
C MET A 1 -10.14 -30.77 9.76
N ALA A 2 -11.41 -30.52 9.42
CA ALA A 2 -11.78 -29.54 8.40
C ALA A 2 -11.84 -28.15 9.05
N ILE A 3 -11.39 -27.13 8.34
CA ILE A 3 -11.42 -25.74 8.83
C ILE A 3 -12.74 -25.12 8.34
N GLN A 4 -13.52 -24.51 9.25
CA GLN A 4 -14.82 -23.94 8.89
C GLN A 4 -14.66 -22.76 7.92
N GLY A 5 -15.42 -22.77 6.83
CA GLY A 5 -15.51 -21.66 5.87
C GLY A 5 -14.42 -21.56 4.81
N LEU A 6 -13.41 -22.43 4.86
CA LEU A 6 -12.36 -22.55 3.85
C LEU A 6 -12.57 -23.83 3.03
N VAL A 7 -12.41 -23.72 1.72
CA VAL A 7 -12.51 -24.86 0.78
C VAL A 7 -11.22 -25.06 0.01
N ASP A 8 -11.07 -26.27 -0.53
CA ASP A 8 -10.09 -26.56 -1.56
C ASP A 8 -10.56 -26.04 -2.93
N TRP A 9 -9.68 -26.12 -3.93
CA TRP A 9 -9.99 -25.79 -5.32
C TRP A 9 -11.17 -26.55 -5.96
N ARG A 10 -11.62 -27.65 -5.38
CA ARG A 10 -12.77 -28.46 -5.82
C ARG A 10 -14.04 -28.13 -5.05
N GLY A 11 -13.99 -27.20 -4.09
CA GLY A 11 -15.12 -26.83 -3.24
C GLY A 11 -15.34 -27.76 -2.04
N ASN A 12 -14.42 -28.70 -1.77
CA ASN A 12 -14.51 -29.54 -0.57
C ASN A 12 -13.95 -28.80 0.64
N PRO A 13 -14.36 -29.14 1.88
CA PRO A 13 -13.81 -28.53 3.09
C PRO A 13 -12.28 -28.67 3.17
N ALA A 14 -11.60 -27.55 3.45
CA ALA A 14 -10.15 -27.51 3.52
C ALA A 14 -9.62 -28.36 4.70
N LYS A 15 -8.70 -29.27 4.40
CA LYS A 15 -8.02 -30.12 5.40
C LYS A 15 -6.73 -29.48 5.89
N LYS A 16 -6.61 -29.24 7.21
CA LYS A 16 -5.46 -28.58 7.87
C LYS A 16 -4.09 -29.16 7.50
N ARG A 17 -3.94 -30.49 7.47
CA ARG A 17 -2.67 -31.17 7.15
C ARG A 17 -2.29 -31.15 5.65
N ARG A 18 -3.21 -30.82 4.76
CA ARG A 18 -3.01 -30.91 3.29
C ARG A 18 -3.01 -29.56 2.59
N HIS A 19 -3.73 -28.58 3.14
CA HIS A 19 -3.90 -27.27 2.54
C HIS A 19 -3.41 -26.17 3.49
N GLY A 20 -2.91 -25.08 2.93
CA GLY A 20 -2.37 -23.91 3.64
C GLY A 20 -0.98 -24.13 4.24
N GLY A 21 -0.63 -23.24 5.17
CA GLY A 21 0.65 -23.20 5.84
C GLY A 21 1.79 -22.59 5.01
N VAL A 22 2.99 -22.64 5.58
CA VAL A 22 4.20 -21.98 5.05
C VAL A 22 4.54 -22.43 3.64
N ARG A 23 4.39 -23.73 3.32
CA ARG A 23 4.67 -24.25 1.97
C ARG A 23 3.88 -23.51 0.89
N THR A 24 2.61 -23.24 1.16
CA THR A 24 1.70 -22.57 0.24
C THR A 24 2.03 -21.08 0.10
N SER A 25 2.53 -20.47 1.18
CA SER A 25 2.92 -19.05 1.18
C SER A 25 4.07 -18.73 0.22
N TYR A 26 4.95 -19.68 -0.11
CA TYR A 26 6.06 -19.46 -1.05
C TYR A 26 5.59 -19.08 -2.46
N PHE A 27 4.51 -19.70 -2.96
CA PHE A 27 3.96 -19.36 -4.28
C PHE A 27 3.45 -17.92 -4.32
N ILE A 28 2.80 -17.49 -3.22
CA ILE A 28 2.24 -16.15 -3.08
C ILE A 28 3.37 -15.13 -2.96
N ASN A 29 4.36 -15.36 -2.10
CA ASN A 29 5.52 -14.49 -1.93
C ASN A 29 6.34 -14.37 -3.23
N PHE A 30 6.46 -15.44 -4.01
CA PHE A 30 7.12 -15.38 -5.31
C PHE A 30 6.39 -14.46 -6.29
N MET A 31 5.05 -14.56 -6.36
CA MET A 31 4.25 -13.65 -7.19
C MET A 31 4.38 -12.20 -6.74
N VAL A 32 4.35 -11.95 -5.42
CA VAL A 32 4.57 -10.60 -4.86
C VAL A 32 5.89 -10.02 -5.36
N MET A 33 6.98 -10.78 -5.24
CA MET A 33 8.29 -10.35 -5.69
C MET A 33 8.29 -10.05 -7.20
N MET A 34 7.76 -10.96 -8.02
CA MET A 34 7.73 -10.80 -9.48
C MET A 34 6.94 -9.57 -9.94
N ILE A 35 5.77 -9.32 -9.35
CA ILE A 35 4.97 -8.12 -9.66
C ILE A 35 5.72 -6.86 -9.25
N HIS A 36 6.39 -6.87 -8.08
CA HIS A 36 7.11 -5.71 -7.58
C HIS A 36 8.40 -5.39 -8.35
N ILE A 37 9.02 -6.37 -9.01
CA ILE A 37 10.10 -6.12 -9.98
C ILE A 37 9.61 -5.23 -11.10
N ALA A 38 8.44 -5.54 -11.68
CA ALA A 38 7.86 -4.79 -12.78
C ALA A 38 7.32 -3.43 -12.30
N ILE A 39 6.36 -3.40 -11.37
CA ILE A 39 5.59 -2.19 -11.09
C ILE A 39 6.44 -1.08 -10.47
N VAL A 40 7.40 -1.38 -9.58
CA VAL A 40 8.21 -0.34 -8.90
C VAL A 40 9.15 0.34 -9.89
N ALA A 41 9.84 -0.45 -10.73
CA ALA A 41 10.70 0.08 -11.79
C ALA A 41 9.91 0.96 -12.76
N ASN A 42 8.78 0.45 -13.25
CA ASN A 42 7.93 1.16 -14.18
C ASN A 42 7.35 2.43 -13.54
N MET A 43 6.82 2.38 -12.31
CA MET A 43 6.28 3.58 -11.64
C MET A 43 7.33 4.70 -11.51
N LEU A 44 8.59 4.36 -11.21
CA LEU A 44 9.64 5.34 -10.97
C LEU A 44 10.38 5.79 -12.24
N ASN A 45 10.40 4.98 -13.30
CA ASN A 45 11.13 5.28 -14.53
C ASN A 45 10.21 5.64 -15.73
N LEU A 46 8.89 5.40 -15.68
CA LEU A 46 7.96 5.63 -16.79
C LEU A 46 7.93 7.08 -17.29
N VAL A 47 8.22 8.08 -16.44
CA VAL A 47 8.38 9.48 -16.87
C VAL A 47 9.45 9.60 -17.97
N ASN A 48 10.53 8.83 -17.89
CA ASN A 48 11.60 8.84 -18.88
C ASN A 48 11.15 8.22 -20.21
N TYR A 49 10.30 7.19 -20.19
CA TYR A 49 9.70 6.66 -21.41
C TYR A 49 8.75 7.67 -22.07
N LEU A 50 7.85 8.25 -21.26
CA LEU A 50 6.88 9.22 -21.72
C LEU A 50 7.53 10.47 -22.33
N ARG A 51 8.63 10.94 -21.72
CA ARG A 51 9.40 12.07 -22.23
C ARG A 51 10.29 11.67 -23.39
N GLY A 52 11.14 10.65 -23.20
CA GLY A 52 12.22 10.29 -24.11
C GLY A 52 11.75 9.58 -25.38
N THR A 53 10.69 8.78 -25.32
CA THR A 53 10.19 7.99 -26.46
C THR A 53 8.86 8.51 -26.98
N MET A 54 7.95 8.93 -26.10
CA MET A 54 6.63 9.44 -26.50
C MET A 54 6.57 10.97 -26.68
N HIS A 55 7.70 11.65 -26.43
CA HIS A 55 7.88 13.11 -26.54
C HIS A 55 6.83 13.95 -25.81
N THR A 56 6.21 13.40 -24.77
CA THR A 56 5.28 14.16 -23.94
C THR A 56 6.03 15.20 -23.09
N GLY A 57 5.37 16.33 -22.80
CA GLY A 57 5.98 17.37 -21.96
C GLY A 57 6.13 16.94 -20.50
N ILE A 58 7.13 17.49 -19.80
CA ILE A 58 7.50 17.12 -18.41
C ILE A 58 6.29 17.10 -17.45
N SER A 59 5.46 18.14 -17.51
CA SER A 59 4.23 18.22 -16.69
C SER A 59 3.24 17.12 -17.07
N SER A 60 2.99 16.91 -18.36
CA SER A 60 2.07 15.87 -18.83
C SER A 60 2.54 14.47 -18.46
N SER A 61 3.85 14.17 -18.60
CA SER A 61 4.40 12.87 -18.23
C SER A 61 4.23 12.60 -16.74
N SER A 62 4.52 13.59 -15.90
CA SER A 62 4.39 13.47 -14.44
C SER A 62 2.92 13.26 -14.02
N THR A 63 2.00 13.99 -14.64
CA THR A 63 0.56 13.84 -14.42
C THR A 63 0.07 12.46 -14.87
N THR A 64 0.51 11.97 -16.04
CA THR A 64 0.13 10.63 -16.53
C THR A 64 0.59 9.52 -15.58
N VAL A 65 1.83 9.59 -15.07
CA VAL A 65 2.32 8.61 -14.10
C VAL A 65 1.53 8.68 -12.79
N THR A 66 1.24 9.89 -12.30
CA THR A 66 0.44 10.05 -11.06
C THR A 66 -0.98 9.53 -11.24
N ASN A 67 -1.61 9.78 -12.38
CA ASN A 67 -2.94 9.24 -12.72
C ASN A 67 -2.93 7.71 -12.82
N PHE A 68 -1.87 7.13 -13.40
CA PHE A 68 -1.68 5.68 -13.47
C PHE A 68 -1.60 5.06 -12.07
N ILE A 69 -0.81 5.64 -11.16
CA ILE A 69 -0.71 5.20 -9.76
C ILE A 69 -2.06 5.32 -9.06
N GLY A 70 -2.74 6.47 -9.19
CA GLY A 70 -4.06 6.70 -8.63
C GLY A 70 -5.11 5.70 -9.14
N ALA A 71 -5.08 5.39 -10.43
CA ALA A 71 -5.98 4.40 -11.04
C ALA A 71 -5.72 2.98 -10.51
N SER A 72 -4.46 2.57 -10.35
CA SER A 72 -4.09 1.29 -9.75
C SER A 72 -4.64 1.16 -8.31
N CYS A 73 -4.52 2.22 -7.50
CA CYS A 73 -5.13 2.26 -6.16
C CYS A 73 -6.67 2.19 -6.21
N GLY A 74 -7.30 2.89 -7.15
CA GLY A 74 -8.76 2.83 -7.35
C GLY A 74 -9.25 1.44 -7.75
N PHE A 75 -8.55 0.79 -8.69
CA PHE A 75 -8.87 -0.57 -9.11
C PHE A 75 -8.61 -1.61 -8.02
N ALA A 76 -7.72 -1.35 -7.06
CA ALA A 76 -7.57 -2.21 -5.90
C ALA A 76 -8.86 -2.32 -5.06
N LEU A 77 -9.61 -1.23 -4.90
CA LEU A 77 -10.94 -1.28 -4.25
C LEU A 77 -11.94 -2.13 -5.06
N LEU A 78 -11.93 -2.00 -6.38
CA LEU A 78 -12.77 -2.80 -7.27
C LEU A 78 -12.42 -4.29 -7.16
N GLY A 79 -11.14 -4.63 -7.20
CA GLY A 79 -10.67 -6.01 -7.06
C GLY A 79 -10.99 -6.61 -5.70
N ALA A 80 -10.82 -5.84 -4.62
CA ALA A 80 -11.24 -6.25 -3.28
C ALA A 80 -12.73 -6.55 -3.23
N PHE A 81 -13.55 -5.62 -3.72
CA PHE A 81 -15.00 -5.79 -3.80
C PHE A 81 -15.39 -7.05 -4.58
N LEU A 82 -14.81 -7.28 -5.77
CA LEU A 82 -15.05 -8.48 -6.57
C LEU A 82 -14.66 -9.76 -5.81
N SER A 83 -13.49 -9.76 -5.16
CA SER A 83 -12.92 -10.93 -4.47
C SER A 83 -13.61 -11.31 -3.16
N ASP A 84 -14.27 -10.35 -2.49
CA ASP A 84 -15.03 -10.61 -1.27
C ASP A 84 -16.53 -10.85 -1.57
N SER A 85 -17.03 -10.36 -2.71
CA SER A 85 -18.47 -10.37 -3.03
C SER A 85 -18.90 -11.45 -4.02
N TYR A 86 -18.14 -11.68 -5.09
CA TYR A 86 -18.60 -12.46 -6.25
C TYR A 86 -17.69 -13.63 -6.63
N ILE A 87 -16.37 -13.42 -6.63
CA ILE A 87 -15.37 -14.42 -7.05
C ILE A 87 -14.38 -14.65 -5.92
N THR A 88 -13.72 -15.80 -5.86
CA THR A 88 -12.71 -16.06 -4.81
C THR A 88 -11.45 -15.25 -5.06
N ARG A 89 -10.70 -14.93 -3.99
CA ARG A 89 -9.40 -14.23 -4.06
C ARG A 89 -8.42 -14.88 -5.04
N PHE A 90 -8.35 -16.21 -5.03
CA PHE A 90 -7.57 -16.97 -6.00
C PHE A 90 -8.02 -16.73 -7.46
N LYS A 91 -9.34 -16.76 -7.72
CA LYS A 91 -9.88 -16.49 -9.06
C LYS A 91 -9.61 -15.06 -9.50
N THR A 92 -9.71 -14.07 -8.60
CA THR A 92 -9.34 -12.68 -8.90
C THR A 92 -7.90 -12.61 -9.42
N ILE A 93 -6.95 -13.27 -8.75
CA ILE A 93 -5.55 -13.26 -9.16
C ILE A 93 -5.36 -13.91 -10.54
N ILE A 94 -5.99 -15.07 -10.78
CA ILE A 94 -5.86 -15.79 -12.06
C ILE A 94 -6.56 -15.08 -13.22
N ILE A 95 -7.61 -14.29 -12.96
CA ILE A 95 -8.31 -13.51 -13.98
C ILE A 95 -7.55 -12.21 -14.29
N PHE A 96 -7.12 -11.47 -13.26
CA PHE A 96 -6.55 -10.13 -13.43
C PHE A 96 -5.04 -10.12 -13.62
N GLY A 97 -4.30 -11.16 -13.21
CA GLY A 97 -2.88 -11.31 -13.51
C GLY A 97 -2.56 -11.35 -15.02
N PRO A 98 -3.30 -12.13 -15.84
CA PRO A 98 -3.19 -12.07 -17.30
C PRO A 98 -3.55 -10.70 -17.90
N VAL A 99 -4.44 -9.95 -17.26
CA VAL A 99 -4.77 -8.57 -17.68
C VAL A 99 -3.56 -7.66 -17.46
N GLU A 100 -2.88 -7.76 -16.31
CA GLU A 100 -1.64 -7.03 -16.06
C GLU A 100 -0.54 -7.40 -17.07
N PHE A 101 -0.35 -8.70 -17.33
CA PHE A 101 0.55 -9.19 -18.38
C PHE A 101 0.24 -8.57 -19.75
N LEU A 102 -1.04 -8.55 -20.15
CA LEU A 102 -1.47 -7.96 -21.41
C LEU A 102 -1.09 -6.48 -21.49
N GLY A 103 -1.28 -5.73 -20.41
CA GLY A 103 -0.90 -4.32 -20.35
C GLY A 103 0.59 -4.09 -20.62
N TYR A 104 1.47 -4.84 -19.97
CA TYR A 104 2.92 -4.76 -20.24
C TYR A 104 3.28 -5.26 -21.64
N ALA A 105 2.63 -6.32 -22.13
CA ALA A 105 2.85 -6.83 -23.48
C ALA A 105 2.46 -5.80 -24.56
N LEU A 106 1.37 -5.04 -24.33
CA LEU A 106 0.97 -3.94 -25.21
C LEU A 106 1.99 -2.80 -25.20
N LEU A 107 2.54 -2.42 -24.03
CA LEU A 107 3.62 -1.42 -23.96
C LEU A 107 4.90 -1.90 -24.65
N ALA A 108 5.28 -3.17 -24.47
CA ALA A 108 6.42 -3.77 -25.15
C ALA A 108 6.24 -3.77 -26.67
N LEU A 109 5.06 -4.14 -27.14
CA LEU A 109 4.70 -4.11 -28.56
C LEU A 109 4.75 -2.68 -29.12
N GLN A 110 4.19 -1.71 -28.38
CA GLN A 110 4.20 -0.31 -28.75
C GLN A 110 5.63 0.25 -28.82
N ALA A 111 6.49 -0.09 -27.86
CA ALA A 111 7.89 0.34 -27.86
C ALA A 111 8.73 -0.35 -28.94
N ARG A 112 8.33 -1.53 -29.41
CA ARG A 112 9.05 -2.31 -30.43
C ARG A 112 8.77 -1.86 -31.86
N LEU A 113 7.52 -1.45 -32.14
CA LEU A 113 7.05 -1.14 -33.49
C LEU A 113 7.21 0.35 -33.79
N PRO A 114 8.07 0.75 -34.75
CA PRO A 114 8.30 2.16 -35.08
C PRO A 114 7.06 2.92 -35.54
N SER A 115 6.02 2.23 -36.01
CA SER A 115 4.75 2.83 -36.42
C SER A 115 3.86 3.23 -35.25
N LEU A 116 4.10 2.70 -34.05
CA LEU A 116 3.26 2.89 -32.86
C LEU A 116 3.81 3.93 -31.88
N HIS A 117 4.96 4.52 -32.18
CA HIS A 117 5.57 5.61 -31.41
C HIS A 117 6.10 6.71 -32.34
N PRO A 118 6.28 7.94 -31.85
CA PRO A 118 6.86 9.03 -32.64
C PRO A 118 8.27 8.70 -33.17
N PRO A 119 8.70 9.34 -34.28
CA PRO A 119 10.04 9.16 -34.83
C PRO A 119 11.09 9.74 -33.88
N VAL A 120 12.23 9.06 -33.72
CA VAL A 120 13.30 9.43 -32.77
C VAL A 120 13.72 10.90 -32.93
N CYS A 121 13.69 11.66 -31.84
CA CYS A 121 14.01 13.09 -31.82
C CYS A 121 14.90 13.45 -30.62
N GLU A 122 15.87 14.35 -30.82
CA GLU A 122 16.72 14.86 -29.73
C GLU A 122 16.06 16.06 -29.04
N ILE A 123 15.38 15.79 -27.91
CA ILE A 123 14.63 16.78 -27.12
C ILE A 123 15.48 17.99 -26.70
N ASN A 124 16.80 17.84 -26.58
CA ASN A 124 17.72 18.88 -26.11
C ASN A 124 18.20 19.86 -27.21
N ARG A 125 17.87 19.63 -28.49
CA ARG A 125 18.38 20.45 -29.62
C ARG A 125 17.40 21.49 -30.19
N GLN A 126 16.49 22.03 -29.37
CA GLN A 126 15.53 23.08 -29.81
C GLN A 126 14.67 22.68 -31.03
N GLN A 127 14.47 21.38 -31.27
CA GLN A 127 13.51 20.89 -32.27
C GLN A 127 12.18 20.55 -31.56
N ASN A 128 11.06 21.03 -32.12
CA ASN A 128 9.73 20.62 -31.68
C ASN A 128 9.52 19.16 -32.07
N CYS A 129 9.86 18.24 -31.16
CA CYS A 129 9.61 16.82 -31.34
C CYS A 129 8.10 16.56 -31.45
N GLU A 130 7.71 15.71 -32.39
CA GLU A 130 6.32 15.31 -32.56
C GLU A 130 5.89 14.45 -31.37
N GLN A 131 4.81 14.86 -30.71
CA GLN A 131 4.24 14.15 -29.58
C GLN A 131 3.41 12.95 -30.04
N VAL A 132 3.31 11.93 -29.20
CA VAL A 132 2.37 10.82 -29.43
C VAL A 132 0.94 11.34 -29.53
N HIS A 133 0.27 11.05 -30.64
CA HIS A 133 -1.07 11.56 -30.93
C HIS A 133 -1.97 10.47 -31.53
N GLY A 134 -3.27 10.75 -31.62
CA GLY A 134 -4.26 9.86 -32.23
C GLY A 134 -4.30 8.46 -31.61
N PHE A 135 -4.28 7.43 -32.46
CA PHE A 135 -4.39 6.03 -32.04
C PHE A 135 -3.22 5.56 -31.17
N ASN A 136 -1.99 6.03 -31.43
CA ASN A 136 -0.81 5.65 -30.66
C ASN A 136 -0.89 6.14 -29.21
N SER A 137 -1.48 7.33 -29.01
CA SER A 137 -1.74 7.87 -27.67
C SER A 137 -2.84 7.06 -26.97
N ALA A 138 -3.92 6.71 -27.68
CA ALA A 138 -4.96 5.84 -27.13
C ALA A 138 -4.41 4.46 -26.72
N LEU A 139 -3.57 3.84 -27.54
CA LEU A 139 -2.93 2.56 -27.24
C LEU A 139 -2.07 2.64 -25.97
N LEU A 140 -1.29 3.72 -25.81
CA LEU A 140 -0.48 3.97 -24.61
C LEU A 140 -1.35 4.02 -23.34
N TYR A 141 -2.43 4.80 -23.37
CA TYR A 141 -3.34 4.89 -22.22
C TYR A 141 -4.08 3.58 -21.97
N ILE A 142 -4.55 2.88 -23.01
CA ILE A 142 -5.17 1.56 -22.88
C ILE A 142 -4.21 0.59 -22.19
N ALA A 143 -2.96 0.54 -22.62
CA ALA A 143 -1.94 -0.32 -22.01
C ALA A 143 -1.69 0.05 -20.54
N LEU A 144 -1.50 1.34 -20.23
CA LEU A 144 -1.30 1.82 -18.85
C LEU A 144 -2.49 1.50 -17.93
N TYR A 145 -3.73 1.78 -18.37
CA TYR A 145 -4.91 1.50 -17.55
C TYR A 145 -5.22 0.00 -17.46
N THR A 146 -4.79 -0.79 -18.44
CA THR A 146 -4.86 -2.27 -18.38
C THR A 146 -3.90 -2.82 -17.33
N ILE A 147 -2.67 -2.29 -17.25
CA ILE A 147 -1.74 -2.60 -16.15
C ILE A 147 -2.37 -2.19 -14.82
N ALA A 148 -2.88 -0.96 -14.71
CA ALA A 148 -3.47 -0.46 -13.47
C ALA A 148 -4.64 -1.33 -12.98
N LEU A 149 -5.50 -1.79 -13.89
CA LEU A 149 -6.63 -2.68 -13.58
C LEU A 149 -6.15 -4.05 -13.10
N GLY A 150 -5.24 -4.68 -13.84
CA GLY A 150 -4.73 -6.00 -13.51
C GLY A 150 -3.99 -5.99 -12.16
N GLU A 151 -3.02 -5.09 -12.05
CA GLU A 151 -2.16 -4.94 -10.88
C GLU A 151 -2.97 -4.54 -9.64
N GLY A 152 -3.87 -3.55 -9.74
CA GLY A 152 -4.70 -3.11 -8.63
C GLY A 152 -5.56 -4.26 -8.08
N CYS A 153 -6.24 -5.00 -8.96
CA CYS A 153 -7.08 -6.14 -8.56
C CYS A 153 -6.28 -7.27 -7.91
N VAL A 154 -5.11 -7.59 -8.44
CA VAL A 154 -4.21 -8.60 -7.87
C VAL A 154 -3.68 -8.14 -6.51
N ARG A 155 -3.21 -6.90 -6.40
CA ARG A 155 -2.65 -6.29 -5.18
C ARG A 155 -3.62 -6.38 -3.99
N ALA A 156 -4.92 -6.21 -4.23
CA ALA A 156 -5.94 -6.30 -3.18
C ALA A 156 -6.20 -7.74 -2.70
N ALA A 157 -6.17 -8.70 -3.63
CA ALA A 157 -6.51 -10.10 -3.34
C ALA A 157 -5.33 -10.92 -2.78
N LEU A 158 -4.09 -10.59 -3.18
CA LEU A 158 -2.88 -11.36 -2.88
C LEU A 158 -2.53 -11.48 -1.38
N PRO A 159 -2.45 -10.39 -0.59
CA PRO A 159 -2.16 -10.50 0.85
C PRO A 159 -3.28 -11.22 1.60
N SER A 160 -4.54 -11.02 1.17
CA SER A 160 -5.70 -11.66 1.76
C SER A 160 -5.71 -13.18 1.50
N LEU A 161 -5.37 -13.61 0.27
CA LEU A 161 -5.18 -15.02 -0.04
C LEU A 161 -4.03 -15.63 0.78
N GLY A 162 -2.94 -14.88 0.95
CA GLY A 162 -1.82 -15.30 1.81
C GLY A 162 -2.21 -15.49 3.26
N GLY A 163 -2.96 -14.53 3.81
CA GLY A 163 -3.51 -14.61 5.16
C GLY A 163 -4.45 -15.78 5.39
N ASP A 164 -5.22 -16.18 4.36
CA ASP A 164 -6.14 -17.35 4.43
C ASP A 164 -5.40 -18.69 4.58
N GLN A 165 -4.09 -18.72 4.34
CA GLN A 165 -3.30 -19.95 4.45
C GLN A 165 -3.04 -20.34 5.90
N PHE A 166 -3.34 -19.46 6.86
CA PHE A 166 -3.11 -19.64 8.29
C PHE A 166 -4.42 -19.53 9.06
N ASP A 167 -4.63 -20.47 9.99
CA ASP A 167 -5.81 -20.56 10.85
C ASP A 167 -5.68 -19.62 12.05
N ASP A 168 -6.57 -18.63 12.16
CA ASP A 168 -6.55 -17.63 13.23
C ASP A 168 -6.89 -18.23 14.61
N GLU A 169 -7.57 -19.38 14.65
CA GLU A 169 -7.94 -20.06 15.90
C GLU A 169 -6.81 -20.94 16.45
N ASP A 170 -5.77 -21.20 15.65
CA ASP A 170 -4.58 -21.91 16.10
C ASP A 170 -3.49 -20.89 16.48
N PRO A 171 -3.04 -20.87 17.75
CA PRO A 171 -2.03 -19.92 18.18
C PRO A 171 -0.69 -20.06 17.44
N VAL A 172 -0.34 -21.27 16.98
CA VAL A 172 0.89 -21.50 16.21
C VAL A 172 0.74 -20.95 14.79
N GLU A 173 -0.37 -21.25 14.11
CA GLU A 173 -0.60 -20.71 12.76
C GLU A 173 -0.81 -19.18 12.77
N SER A 174 -1.41 -18.63 13.82
CA SER A 174 -1.56 -17.18 14.02
C SER A 174 -0.21 -16.44 14.12
N GLN A 175 0.77 -17.01 14.84
CA GLN A 175 2.13 -16.44 14.86
C GLN A 175 2.82 -16.56 13.49
N LEU A 176 2.64 -17.70 12.80
CA LEU A 176 3.18 -17.89 11.45
C LEU A 176 2.58 -16.94 10.42
N LYS A 177 1.34 -16.49 10.62
CA LYS A 177 0.68 -15.48 9.78
C LYS A 177 1.34 -14.11 9.89
N ALA A 178 1.76 -13.70 11.09
CA ALA A 178 2.52 -12.46 11.27
C ALA A 178 3.86 -12.54 10.51
N ASN A 179 4.58 -13.65 10.65
CA ASN A 179 5.82 -13.90 9.89
C ASN A 179 5.57 -13.89 8.37
N PHE A 180 4.43 -14.41 7.91
CA PHE A 180 4.05 -14.32 6.50
C PHE A 180 3.96 -12.87 6.01
N PHE A 181 3.31 -11.96 6.76
CA PHE A 181 3.20 -10.55 6.37
C PHE A 181 4.56 -9.85 6.34
N ASN A 182 5.49 -10.22 7.24
CA ASN A 182 6.86 -9.71 7.18
C ASN A 182 7.60 -10.20 5.93
N TRP A 183 7.53 -11.50 5.61
CA TRP A 183 8.11 -12.06 4.39
C TRP A 183 7.45 -11.51 3.11
N PHE A 184 6.15 -11.25 3.15
CA PHE A 184 5.41 -10.60 2.08
C PHE A 184 5.97 -9.20 1.81
N THR A 185 6.13 -8.39 2.86
CA THR A 185 6.74 -7.06 2.78
C THR A 185 8.20 -7.13 2.34
N PHE A 186 8.97 -8.11 2.80
CA PHE A 186 10.33 -8.34 2.32
C PHE A 186 10.35 -8.64 0.81
N GLY A 187 9.42 -9.46 0.32
CA GLY A 187 9.26 -9.77 -1.10
C GLY A 187 8.94 -8.54 -1.95
N ILE A 188 8.11 -7.62 -1.44
CA ILE A 188 7.86 -6.30 -2.05
C ILE A 188 9.18 -5.53 -2.21
N SER A 189 9.97 -5.41 -1.13
CA SER A 189 11.22 -4.65 -1.16
C SER A 189 12.28 -5.27 -2.06
N LEU A 190 12.44 -6.60 -1.99
CA LEU A 190 13.39 -7.32 -2.82
C LEU A 190 13.02 -7.20 -4.30
N GLY A 191 11.72 -7.32 -4.63
CA GLY A 191 11.23 -7.09 -5.97
C GLY A 191 11.53 -5.67 -6.45
N GLY A 192 11.18 -4.66 -5.65
CA GLY A 192 11.46 -3.26 -5.96
C GLY A 192 12.96 -2.96 -6.12
N PHE A 193 13.82 -3.57 -5.30
CA PHE A 193 15.28 -3.42 -5.38
C PHE A 193 15.82 -3.99 -6.69
N ILE A 194 15.39 -5.20 -7.06
CA ILE A 194 15.76 -5.83 -8.32
C ILE A 194 15.23 -5.00 -9.50
N GLY A 195 14.00 -4.49 -9.42
CA GLY A 195 13.41 -3.61 -10.42
C GLY A 195 14.22 -2.34 -10.63
N LEU A 196 14.50 -1.59 -9.56
CA LEU A 196 15.24 -0.32 -9.64
C LEU A 196 16.71 -0.45 -10.06
N THR A 197 17.31 -1.61 -9.85
CA THR A 197 18.71 -1.86 -10.21
C THR A 197 18.83 -2.48 -11.60
N LEU A 198 18.22 -3.65 -11.80
CA LEU A 198 18.35 -4.42 -13.03
C LEU A 198 17.35 -3.96 -14.11
N LEU A 199 16.07 -3.83 -13.77
CA LEU A 199 15.05 -3.54 -14.79
C LEU A 199 15.18 -2.11 -15.34
N VAL A 200 15.40 -1.12 -14.47
CA VAL A 200 15.69 0.26 -14.89
C VAL A 200 16.97 0.34 -15.73
N TRP A 201 17.99 -0.46 -15.40
CA TRP A 201 19.20 -0.53 -16.24
C TRP A 201 18.89 -1.09 -17.63
N ILE A 202 18.05 -2.15 -17.72
CA ILE A 202 17.59 -2.71 -19.00
C ILE A 202 16.81 -1.66 -19.78
N GLU A 203 15.82 -1.00 -19.17
CA GLU A 203 15.00 0.03 -19.80
C GLU A 203 15.86 1.16 -20.41
N ASN A 204 16.85 1.64 -19.64
CA ASN A 204 17.67 2.78 -20.06
C ASN A 204 18.81 2.42 -21.03
N ASN A 205 19.35 1.19 -20.99
CA ASN A 205 20.55 0.82 -21.77
C ASN A 205 20.28 -0.19 -22.90
N LYS A 206 19.27 -1.04 -22.76
CA LYS A 206 18.91 -2.07 -23.74
C LYS A 206 17.65 -1.72 -24.53
N GLY A 207 16.80 -0.85 -23.99
CA GLY A 207 15.60 -0.35 -24.66
C GLY A 207 14.32 -0.68 -23.89
N TRP A 208 13.29 0.15 -24.12
CA TRP A 208 11.99 0.04 -23.46
C TRP A 208 11.20 -1.19 -23.92
N ASP A 209 11.37 -1.65 -25.15
CA ASP A 209 10.75 -2.88 -25.67
C ASP A 209 11.18 -4.10 -24.85
N ILE A 210 12.48 -4.22 -24.55
CA ILE A 210 13.02 -5.28 -23.71
C ILE A 210 12.58 -5.09 -22.25
N GLY A 211 12.64 -3.86 -21.72
CA GLY A 211 12.22 -3.56 -20.35
C GLY A 211 10.76 -3.95 -20.04
N PHE A 212 9.82 -3.51 -20.89
CA PHE A 212 8.42 -3.91 -20.76
C PHE A 212 8.20 -5.40 -21.04
N GLY A 213 8.97 -6.01 -21.95
CA GLY A 213 8.93 -7.45 -22.21
C GLY A 213 9.34 -8.29 -20.99
N VAL A 214 10.42 -7.88 -20.29
CA VAL A 214 10.85 -8.51 -19.03
C VAL A 214 9.81 -8.29 -17.93
N SER A 215 9.19 -7.09 -17.88
CA SER A 215 8.08 -6.81 -16.96
C SER A 215 6.91 -7.77 -17.17
N ALA A 216 6.48 -7.96 -18.42
CA ALA A 216 5.44 -8.91 -18.78
C ALA A 216 5.82 -10.34 -18.38
N LEU A 217 7.05 -10.77 -18.68
CA LEU A 217 7.52 -12.11 -18.32
C LEU A 217 7.52 -12.34 -16.80
N ALA A 218 7.95 -11.34 -16.00
CA ALA A 218 7.93 -11.44 -14.55
C ALA A 218 6.49 -11.67 -14.03
N VAL A 219 5.53 -10.87 -14.48
CA VAL A 219 4.11 -11.02 -14.11
C VAL A 219 3.60 -12.41 -14.51
N LEU A 220 3.89 -12.87 -15.73
CA LEU A 220 3.50 -14.19 -16.21
C LEU A 220 4.04 -15.32 -15.31
N LEU A 221 5.33 -15.28 -14.97
CA LEU A 221 5.95 -16.26 -14.07
C LEU A 221 5.31 -16.25 -12.68
N GLY A 222 4.97 -15.06 -12.15
CA GLY A 222 4.24 -14.93 -10.88
C GLY A 222 2.85 -15.57 -10.93
N VAL A 223 2.08 -15.30 -12.00
CA VAL A 223 0.74 -15.89 -12.20
C VAL A 223 0.84 -17.41 -12.33
N LEU A 224 1.80 -17.92 -13.10
CA LEU A 224 2.01 -19.37 -13.26
C LEU A 224 2.40 -20.04 -11.93
N ALA A 225 3.24 -19.39 -11.12
CA ALA A 225 3.60 -19.88 -9.80
C ALA A 225 2.37 -20.00 -8.90
N VAL A 226 1.53 -18.95 -8.83
CA VAL A 226 0.30 -19.02 -8.04
C VAL A 226 -0.65 -20.06 -8.59
N ALA A 227 -0.83 -20.16 -9.91
CA ALA A 227 -1.66 -21.19 -10.54
C ALA A 227 -1.20 -22.62 -10.20
N SER A 228 0.11 -22.87 -10.17
CA SER A 228 0.68 -24.18 -9.83
C SER A 228 0.38 -24.61 -8.38
N GLY A 229 0.19 -23.64 -7.48
CA GLY A 229 -0.16 -23.86 -6.08
C GLY A 229 -1.61 -24.26 -5.82
N VAL A 230 -2.48 -24.31 -6.85
CA VAL A 230 -3.95 -24.43 -6.72
C VAL A 230 -4.40 -25.57 -5.80
N SER A 231 -3.73 -26.71 -5.83
CA SER A 231 -4.08 -27.89 -5.04
C SER A 231 -3.72 -27.78 -3.55
N PHE A 232 -2.95 -26.77 -3.16
CA PHE A 232 -2.47 -26.54 -1.79
C PHE A 232 -3.17 -25.37 -1.08
N TYR A 233 -3.93 -24.53 -1.78
CA TYR A 233 -4.57 -23.36 -1.17
C TYR A 233 -5.75 -23.72 -0.29
N ARG A 234 -5.88 -22.97 0.82
CA ARG A 234 -7.15 -22.74 1.50
C ARG A 234 -7.82 -21.54 0.83
N ILE A 235 -9.05 -21.70 0.37
CA ILE A 235 -9.78 -20.67 -0.38
C ILE A 235 -11.02 -20.25 0.43
N GLN A 236 -11.10 -18.97 0.74
CA GLN A 236 -12.28 -18.37 1.35
C GLN A 236 -13.40 -18.22 0.30
N ILE A 237 -14.61 -18.68 0.66
CA ILE A 237 -15.80 -18.49 -0.19
C ILE A 237 -16.39 -17.09 0.06
N PRO A 238 -16.67 -16.30 -1.01
CA PRO A 238 -17.39 -15.04 -0.90
C PRO A 238 -18.77 -15.20 -0.24
N LYS A 239 -19.13 -14.31 0.68
CA LYS A 239 -20.43 -14.32 1.39
C LYS A 239 -21.46 -13.34 0.79
N GLY A 240 -21.20 -12.83 -0.41
CA GLY A 240 -21.94 -11.73 -1.01
C GLY A 240 -21.38 -10.35 -0.59
N SER A 241 -21.94 -9.29 -1.16
CA SER A 241 -21.41 -7.92 -1.06
C SER A 241 -21.33 -7.39 0.39
N PRO A 242 -20.12 -7.16 0.93
CA PRO A 242 -19.96 -6.53 2.25
C PRO A 242 -20.56 -5.12 2.32
N LEU A 243 -20.46 -4.35 1.23
CA LEU A 243 -21.05 -3.01 1.13
C LEU A 243 -22.57 -3.05 1.21
N THR A 244 -23.18 -4.04 0.57
CA THR A 244 -24.64 -4.23 0.63
C THR A 244 -25.07 -4.61 2.05
N ARG A 245 -24.31 -5.47 2.74
CA ARG A 245 -24.58 -5.84 4.15
C ARG A 245 -24.49 -4.61 5.08
N ILE A 246 -23.47 -3.77 4.92
CA ILE A 246 -23.33 -2.51 5.67
C ILE A 246 -24.53 -1.58 5.43
N MET A 247 -24.91 -1.39 4.16
CA MET A 247 -26.04 -0.52 3.80
C MET A 247 -27.37 -1.07 4.33
N GLN A 248 -27.57 -2.39 4.29
CA GLN A 248 -28.74 -3.04 4.88
C GLN A 248 -28.83 -2.76 6.38
N VAL A 249 -27.72 -2.85 7.12
CA VAL A 249 -27.69 -2.56 8.56
C VAL A 249 -28.09 -1.11 8.84
N PHE A 250 -27.59 -0.13 8.09
CA PHE A 250 -27.99 1.27 8.26
C PHE A 250 -29.49 1.48 7.99
N VAL A 251 -30.01 0.93 6.89
CA VAL A 251 -31.43 1.06 6.54
C VAL A 251 -32.33 0.36 7.56
N ALA A 252 -31.96 -0.86 7.97
CA ALA A 252 -32.70 -1.64 8.96
C ALA A 252 -32.68 -0.95 10.33
N ALA A 253 -31.53 -0.46 10.79
CA ALA A 253 -31.42 0.30 12.04
C ALA A 253 -32.27 1.58 12.01
N PHE A 254 -32.31 2.28 10.87
CA PHE A 254 -33.13 3.48 10.71
C PHE A 254 -34.63 3.15 10.71
N LYS A 255 -35.07 2.09 10.00
CA LYS A 255 -36.46 1.62 9.98
C LYS A 255 -36.92 1.20 11.39
N LYS A 256 -36.06 0.48 12.12
CA LYS A 256 -36.31 -0.07 13.46
C LYS A 256 -35.97 0.89 14.60
N ARG A 257 -35.65 2.16 14.32
CA ARG A 257 -35.19 3.14 15.32
C ARG A 257 -36.15 3.36 16.50
N LYS A 258 -37.45 3.13 16.29
CA LYS A 258 -38.50 3.29 17.32
C LYS A 258 -38.68 2.06 18.22
N LEU A 259 -38.07 0.93 17.87
CA LEU A 259 -38.17 -0.29 18.67
C LEU A 259 -37.23 -0.21 19.88
N VAL A 260 -37.66 -0.85 20.97
CA VAL A 260 -36.88 -0.99 22.21
C VAL A 260 -35.90 -2.14 22.03
N LEU A 261 -34.64 -1.91 22.41
CA LEU A 261 -33.60 -2.92 22.33
C LEU A 261 -33.80 -3.97 23.44
N PRO A 262 -33.84 -5.28 23.15
CA PRO A 262 -33.95 -6.31 24.18
C PRO A 262 -32.74 -6.32 25.11
N GLU A 263 -32.94 -6.60 26.41
CA GLU A 263 -31.86 -6.63 27.42
C GLU A 263 -30.84 -7.78 27.20
N ASN A 264 -31.23 -8.87 26.53
CA ASN A 264 -30.37 -10.03 26.27
C ASN A 264 -30.16 -10.25 24.76
N LEU A 265 -29.20 -9.53 24.16
CA LEU A 265 -28.79 -9.71 22.77
C LEU A 265 -28.11 -11.07 22.50
N ASP A 266 -27.59 -11.74 23.52
CA ASP A 266 -26.91 -13.04 23.41
C ASP A 266 -27.86 -14.15 22.92
N GLN A 267 -29.16 -14.04 23.18
CA GLN A 267 -30.15 -15.00 22.67
C GLN A 267 -30.36 -14.88 21.15
N LEU A 268 -30.00 -13.74 20.53
CA LEU A 268 -30.07 -13.53 19.08
C LEU A 268 -28.90 -14.17 18.31
N GLN A 269 -27.81 -14.54 18.99
CA GLN A 269 -26.63 -15.17 18.37
C GLN A 269 -26.87 -16.64 17.96
N HIS A 270 -27.82 -17.34 18.59
CA HIS A 270 -27.98 -18.79 18.43
C HIS A 270 -28.52 -19.28 17.08
N ASN A 271 -29.01 -18.39 16.19
CA ASN A 271 -29.57 -18.75 14.88
C ASN A 271 -28.66 -18.41 13.68
N SER A 272 -27.42 -17.99 13.91
CA SER A 272 -26.50 -17.57 12.84
C SER A 272 -25.78 -18.78 12.21
N LYS A 273 -25.88 -18.93 10.87
CA LYS A 273 -25.06 -19.87 10.07
C LYS A 273 -23.67 -19.28 9.71
N ASP A 274 -23.23 -18.22 10.39
CA ASP A 274 -21.97 -17.56 10.05
C ASP A 274 -20.74 -18.32 10.58
N ILE A 275 -19.75 -18.49 9.69
CA ILE A 275 -18.41 -19.06 9.95
C ILE A 275 -17.65 -18.36 11.09
N GLU A 276 -17.98 -17.10 11.37
CA GLU A 276 -17.34 -16.30 12.42
C GLU A 276 -18.46 -15.60 13.19
N VAL A 277 -18.65 -16.00 14.45
CA VAL A 277 -19.63 -15.37 15.35
C VAL A 277 -18.91 -14.22 16.06
N LEU A 278 -19.28 -13.00 15.72
CA LEU A 278 -18.72 -11.81 16.36
C LEU A 278 -19.38 -11.59 17.73
N PRO A 279 -18.60 -11.41 18.80
CA PRO A 279 -19.15 -11.05 20.10
C PRO A 279 -19.77 -9.67 20.03
N HIS A 280 -20.87 -9.48 20.75
CA HIS A 280 -21.57 -8.20 20.80
C HIS A 280 -20.71 -7.11 21.46
N THR A 281 -20.65 -5.92 20.85
CA THR A 281 -19.90 -4.77 21.38
C THR A 281 -20.86 -3.65 21.78
N LYS A 282 -20.63 -3.03 22.95
CA LYS A 282 -21.42 -1.86 23.46
C LYS A 282 -21.30 -0.57 22.63
N GLY A 283 -20.40 -0.52 21.63
CA GLY A 283 -20.26 0.64 20.75
C GLY A 283 -21.36 0.70 19.69
N PHE A 284 -21.88 1.89 19.39
CA PHE A 284 -22.89 2.13 18.36
C PHE A 284 -24.20 1.32 18.56
N GLU A 285 -24.74 1.32 19.79
CA GLU A 285 -25.94 0.53 20.17
C GLU A 285 -27.17 0.78 19.28
N PHE A 286 -27.26 1.95 18.65
CA PHE A 286 -28.35 2.23 17.71
C PHE A 286 -28.38 1.28 16.51
N LEU A 287 -27.24 0.70 16.13
CA LEU A 287 -27.14 -0.26 15.03
C LEU A 287 -27.65 -1.65 15.43
N ASP A 288 -27.63 -1.99 16.72
CA ASP A 288 -28.17 -3.27 17.20
C ASP A 288 -29.66 -3.41 16.92
N LYS A 289 -30.37 -2.29 16.78
CA LYS A 289 -31.77 -2.25 16.36
C LYS A 289 -32.01 -2.92 15.00
N ALA A 290 -31.01 -3.00 14.12
CA ALA A 290 -31.11 -3.72 12.86
C ALA A 290 -31.33 -5.24 13.05
N SER A 291 -30.83 -5.80 14.15
CA SER A 291 -30.92 -7.23 14.48
C SER A 291 -32.19 -7.63 15.24
N ILE A 292 -33.07 -6.68 15.57
CA ILE A 292 -34.33 -6.97 16.26
C ILE A 292 -35.24 -7.76 15.30
N ASN A 293 -35.71 -8.93 15.74
CA ASN A 293 -36.68 -9.73 15.01
C ASN A 293 -38.09 -9.16 15.24
N ASP A 294 -38.61 -8.43 14.25
CA ASP A 294 -39.92 -7.77 14.26
C ASP A 294 -40.98 -8.55 13.45
N GLY A 295 -40.71 -9.83 13.14
CA GLY A 295 -41.58 -10.66 12.30
C GLY A 295 -41.39 -10.43 10.79
N ASP A 296 -40.53 -9.50 10.39
CA ASP A 296 -40.14 -9.24 8.99
C ASP A 296 -39.02 -10.23 8.60
N THR A 297 -39.37 -11.36 7.98
CA THR A 297 -38.40 -12.33 7.42
C THR A 297 -37.88 -11.92 6.04
N GLY A 298 -38.18 -10.68 5.59
CA GLY A 298 -37.80 -10.15 4.29
C GLY A 298 -36.36 -9.66 4.19
N THR A 299 -36.08 -8.89 3.15
CA THR A 299 -34.74 -8.37 2.74
C THR A 299 -34.04 -7.49 3.79
N TRP A 300 -34.75 -7.08 4.86
CA TRP A 300 -34.28 -6.12 5.87
C TRP A 300 -34.04 -6.75 7.25
N SER A 301 -34.01 -8.07 7.34
CA SER A 301 -33.58 -8.79 8.54
C SER A 301 -32.05 -8.91 8.55
N CYS A 302 -31.39 -8.29 9.52
CA CYS A 302 -29.94 -8.33 9.67
C CYS A 302 -29.52 -9.27 10.79
N THR A 303 -28.44 -10.02 10.60
CA THR A 303 -27.86 -10.84 11.68
C THR A 303 -27.01 -9.99 12.62
N VAL A 304 -26.83 -10.45 13.86
CA VAL A 304 -25.92 -9.81 14.83
C VAL A 304 -24.50 -9.70 14.25
N THR A 305 -24.05 -10.71 13.51
CA THR A 305 -22.76 -10.70 12.81
C THR A 305 -22.66 -9.54 11.81
N GLN A 306 -23.69 -9.29 10.99
CA GLN A 306 -23.70 -8.18 10.02
C GLN A 306 -23.64 -6.81 10.72
N VAL A 307 -24.33 -6.69 11.87
CA VAL A 307 -24.28 -5.47 12.68
C VAL A 307 -22.88 -5.24 13.23
N GLU A 308 -22.25 -6.26 13.82
CA GLU A 308 -20.90 -6.14 14.38
C GLU A 308 -19.84 -5.90 13.30
N GLU A 309 -19.97 -6.50 12.10
CA GLU A 309 -19.13 -6.16 10.93
C GLU A 309 -19.23 -4.67 10.57
N THR A 310 -20.44 -4.11 10.60
CA THR A 310 -20.67 -2.68 10.32
C THR A 310 -20.06 -1.79 11.42
N LYS A 311 -20.20 -2.19 12.69
CA LYS A 311 -19.57 -1.50 13.82
C LYS A 311 -18.05 -1.51 13.73
N ILE A 312 -17.43 -2.59 13.26
CA ILE A 312 -15.97 -2.67 13.05
C ILE A 312 -15.52 -1.61 12.03
N VAL A 313 -16.20 -1.52 10.88
CA VAL A 313 -15.88 -0.50 9.86
C VAL A 313 -16.02 0.92 10.42
N LEU A 314 -17.07 1.20 11.18
CA LEU A 314 -17.26 2.50 11.81
C LEU A 314 -16.21 2.83 12.88
N ARG A 315 -15.74 1.83 13.63
CA ARG A 315 -14.63 1.99 14.59
C ARG A 315 -13.31 2.30 13.89
N MET A 316 -13.05 1.71 12.72
CA MET A 316 -11.84 1.96 11.93
C MET A 316 -11.85 3.33 11.23
N LEU A 317 -13.03 3.91 10.95
CA LEU A 317 -13.16 5.13 10.16
C LEU A 317 -12.37 6.34 10.69
N PRO A 318 -12.34 6.65 12.00
CA PRO A 318 -11.52 7.75 12.52
C PRO A 318 -10.01 7.49 12.35
N ILE A 319 -9.56 6.24 12.49
CA ILE A 319 -8.17 5.85 12.22
C ILE A 319 -7.86 5.99 10.74
N LEU A 320 -8.77 5.59 9.85
CA LEU A 320 -8.64 5.77 8.40
C LEU A 320 -8.46 7.25 8.04
N ILE A 321 -9.38 8.12 8.50
CA ILE A 321 -9.33 9.56 8.19
C ILE A 321 -8.04 10.21 8.72
N SER A 322 -7.66 9.92 9.98
CA SER A 322 -6.43 10.45 10.55
C SER A 322 -5.18 9.92 9.82
N SER A 323 -5.21 8.67 9.37
CA SER A 323 -4.12 8.07 8.60
C SER A 323 -3.97 8.69 7.20
N VAL A 324 -5.08 9.06 6.54
CA VAL A 324 -5.04 9.81 5.27
C VAL A 324 -4.27 11.12 5.47
N LEU A 325 -4.61 11.88 6.51
CA LEU A 325 -3.92 13.14 6.81
C LEU A 325 -2.43 12.93 7.11
N GLY A 326 -2.10 11.90 7.89
CA GLY A 326 -0.71 11.55 8.20
C GLY A 326 0.12 11.11 6.98
N TYR A 327 -0.53 10.57 5.94
CA TYR A 327 0.13 10.10 4.72
C TYR A 327 0.25 11.16 3.61
N ILE A 328 -0.47 12.28 3.66
CA ILE A 328 -0.38 13.37 2.66
C ILE A 328 1.07 13.74 2.29
N PRO A 329 2.01 13.89 3.25
CA PRO A 329 3.38 14.29 2.93
C PRO A 329 4.17 13.21 2.20
N SER A 330 3.83 11.93 2.35
CA SER A 330 4.59 10.82 1.76
C SER A 330 4.77 10.96 0.23
N PRO A 331 3.72 11.08 -0.59
CA PRO A 331 3.87 11.24 -2.04
C PRO A 331 4.54 12.58 -2.41
N LEU A 332 4.31 13.64 -1.63
CA LEU A 332 4.93 14.95 -1.87
C LEU A 332 6.44 14.91 -1.62
N LEU A 333 6.87 14.28 -0.52
CA LEU A 333 8.27 14.17 -0.17
C LEU A 333 9.02 13.35 -1.22
N VAL A 334 8.48 12.20 -1.66
CA VAL A 334 9.10 11.38 -2.71
C VAL A 334 9.26 12.17 -4.02
N THR A 335 8.19 12.80 -4.51
CA THR A 335 8.21 13.51 -5.80
C THR A 335 9.09 14.77 -5.77
N LEU A 336 8.95 15.60 -4.74
CA LEU A 336 9.72 16.83 -4.58
C LEU A 336 11.19 16.55 -4.31
N THR A 337 11.53 15.46 -3.61
CA THR A 337 12.94 15.05 -3.41
C THR A 337 13.59 14.67 -4.73
N VAL A 338 12.88 13.96 -5.61
CA VAL A 338 13.42 13.62 -6.94
C VAL A 338 13.63 14.88 -7.79
N GLN A 339 12.68 15.82 -7.76
CA GLN A 339 12.83 17.11 -8.44
C GLN A 339 13.97 17.95 -7.85
N GLN A 340 14.12 17.97 -6.53
CA GLN A 340 15.23 18.63 -5.84
C GLN A 340 16.57 18.03 -6.30
N GLY A 341 16.68 16.71 -6.30
CA GLY A 341 17.89 16.01 -6.70
C GLY A 341 18.27 16.20 -8.17
N SER A 342 17.32 16.49 -9.06
CA SER A 342 17.63 16.73 -10.48
C SER A 342 18.37 18.05 -10.72
N THR A 343 18.27 19.00 -9.78
CA THR A 343 19.03 20.26 -9.80
C THR A 343 20.46 20.12 -9.25
N MET A 344 20.72 19.05 -8.51
CA MET A 344 21.95 18.81 -7.74
C MET A 344 23.02 18.06 -8.54
N ASN A 345 24.24 17.98 -8.01
CA ASN A 345 25.31 17.19 -8.59
C ASN A 345 25.07 15.68 -8.38
N THR A 346 24.78 14.98 -9.47
CA THR A 346 24.47 13.54 -9.55
C THR A 346 25.69 12.63 -9.78
N ARG A 347 26.91 13.19 -9.81
CA ARG A 347 28.12 12.41 -10.08
C ARG A 347 28.61 11.66 -8.85
N LEU A 348 28.75 10.34 -8.98
CA LEU A 348 29.54 9.48 -8.09
C LEU A 348 30.77 9.00 -8.87
N GLY A 349 31.87 9.74 -8.75
CA GLY A 349 33.06 9.51 -9.56
C GLY A 349 32.76 9.69 -11.06
N LYS A 350 32.85 8.61 -11.85
CA LYS A 350 32.55 8.60 -13.28
C LYS A 350 31.08 8.27 -13.62
N ILE A 351 30.29 7.86 -12.63
CA ILE A 351 28.92 7.37 -12.84
C ILE A 351 27.93 8.49 -12.48
N HIS A 352 26.90 8.65 -13.31
CA HIS A 352 25.76 9.53 -13.02
C HIS A 352 24.63 8.72 -12.39
N ILE A 353 24.19 9.13 -11.20
CA ILE A 353 23.10 8.47 -10.47
C ILE A 353 21.84 9.31 -10.60
N SER A 354 20.76 8.72 -11.12
CA SER A 354 19.46 9.40 -11.15
C SER A 354 18.97 9.65 -9.72
N PRO A 355 18.42 10.84 -9.41
CA PRO A 355 17.83 11.11 -8.10
C PRO A 355 16.76 10.09 -7.67
N ALA A 356 15.99 9.56 -8.62
CA ALA A 356 14.99 8.52 -8.36
C ALA A 356 15.63 7.21 -7.84
N SER A 357 16.86 6.90 -8.27
CA SER A 357 17.59 5.71 -7.81
C SER A 357 17.97 5.79 -6.32
N LEU A 358 17.92 6.95 -5.69
CA LEU A 358 18.12 7.06 -4.23
C LEU A 358 17.02 6.36 -3.43
N PHE A 359 15.87 6.06 -4.05
CA PHE A 359 14.84 5.21 -3.46
C PHE A 359 15.32 3.77 -3.20
N VAL A 360 16.48 3.37 -3.71
CA VAL A 360 17.14 2.12 -3.30
C VAL A 360 17.54 2.13 -1.81
N ILE A 361 17.83 3.31 -1.22
CA ILE A 361 18.19 3.45 0.19
C ILE A 361 17.08 2.92 1.12
N PRO A 362 15.82 3.41 1.05
CA PRO A 362 14.75 2.90 1.90
C PRO A 362 14.47 1.42 1.65
N LEU A 363 14.60 0.92 0.41
CA LEU A 363 14.41 -0.51 0.11
C LEU A 363 15.46 -1.40 0.79
N ILE A 364 16.75 -1.02 0.73
CA ILE A 364 17.81 -1.75 1.43
C ILE A 364 17.57 -1.70 2.93
N PHE A 365 17.26 -0.52 3.47
CA PHE A 365 16.96 -0.37 4.88
C PHE A 365 15.80 -1.27 5.30
N GLN A 366 14.70 -1.27 4.55
CA GLN A 366 13.52 -2.10 4.79
C GLN A 366 13.87 -3.59 4.77
N MET A 367 14.65 -4.07 3.80
CA MET A 367 15.10 -5.45 3.76
C MET A 367 15.92 -5.85 4.98
N VAL A 368 16.87 -4.99 5.41
CA VAL A 368 17.74 -5.26 6.55
C VAL A 368 16.96 -5.21 7.86
N ILE A 369 16.16 -4.16 8.07
CA ILE A 369 15.45 -3.96 9.32
C ILE A 369 14.33 -4.97 9.51
N LEU A 370 13.68 -5.49 8.46
CA LEU A 370 12.66 -6.54 8.62
C LEU A 370 13.26 -7.83 9.18
N VAL A 371 14.43 -8.23 8.69
CA VAL A 371 15.17 -9.39 9.24
C VAL A 371 15.56 -9.13 10.70
N ILE A 372 16.05 -7.93 10.99
CA ILE A 372 16.43 -7.55 12.36
C ILE A 372 15.20 -7.46 13.28
N TYR A 373 14.08 -6.97 12.75
CA TYR A 373 12.86 -6.75 13.52
C TYR A 373 12.32 -8.08 14.03
N ASP A 374 12.23 -9.08 13.17
CA ASP A 374 11.70 -10.39 13.54
C ASP A 374 12.66 -11.19 14.42
N GLN A 375 13.96 -11.17 14.12
CA GLN A 375 14.94 -11.98 14.85
C GLN A 375 15.32 -11.38 16.21
N PHE A 376 15.32 -10.05 16.34
CA PHE A 376 15.87 -9.38 17.53
C PHE A 376 14.88 -8.43 18.20
N ILE A 377 14.19 -7.57 17.45
CA ILE A 377 13.34 -6.54 18.04
C ILE A 377 12.07 -7.14 18.64
N VAL A 378 11.37 -8.02 17.93
CA VAL A 378 10.12 -8.63 18.40
C VAL A 378 10.35 -9.50 19.65
N PRO A 379 11.34 -10.42 19.70
CA PRO A 379 11.58 -11.21 20.90
C PRO A 379 11.95 -10.36 22.11
N PHE A 380 12.75 -9.31 21.91
CA PHE A 380 13.13 -8.38 22.96
C PHE A 380 11.94 -7.53 23.45
N ALA A 381 11.23 -6.88 22.52
CA ALA A 381 10.09 -6.04 22.82
C ALA A 381 8.96 -6.85 23.48
N ARG A 382 8.71 -8.08 23.03
CA ARG A 382 7.71 -8.98 23.63
C ARG A 382 7.99 -9.25 25.10
N ARG A 383 9.26 -9.42 25.50
CA ARG A 383 9.64 -9.61 26.91
C ARG A 383 9.30 -8.39 27.78
N ILE A 384 9.32 -7.20 27.20
CA ILE A 384 9.08 -5.94 27.92
C ILE A 384 7.58 -5.59 27.92
N THR A 385 6.91 -5.72 26.78
CA THR A 385 5.57 -5.18 26.57
C THR A 385 4.46 -6.21 26.74
N GLY A 386 4.76 -7.50 26.59
CA GLY A 386 3.78 -8.59 26.60
C GLY A 386 2.89 -8.67 25.35
N TYR A 387 3.15 -7.88 24.30
CA TYR A 387 2.41 -7.94 23.03
C TYR A 387 2.97 -9.00 22.08
N VAL A 388 2.09 -9.68 21.33
CA VAL A 388 2.49 -10.74 20.38
C VAL A 388 3.48 -10.21 19.34
N GLY A 389 3.23 -9.02 18.79
CA GLY A 389 4.11 -8.34 17.83
C GLY A 389 5.20 -7.45 18.44
N GLY A 390 5.43 -7.51 19.76
CA GLY A 390 6.35 -6.63 20.48
C GLY A 390 5.78 -5.22 20.75
N ILE A 391 5.15 -4.58 19.78
CA ILE A 391 4.36 -3.35 19.95
C ILE A 391 3.02 -3.49 19.22
N THR A 392 2.04 -2.66 19.54
CA THR A 392 0.76 -2.70 18.84
C THR A 392 0.86 -2.09 17.44
N ASN A 393 0.00 -2.53 16.50
CA ASN A 393 0.00 -2.00 15.14
C ASN A 393 -0.19 -0.48 15.11
N LEU A 394 -1.01 0.09 16.02
CA LEU A 394 -1.24 1.54 16.09
C LEU A 394 -0.03 2.28 16.69
N GLN A 395 0.70 1.68 17.64
CA GLN A 395 1.97 2.25 18.11
C GLN A 395 3.00 2.30 16.99
N ARG A 396 3.10 1.23 16.21
CA ARG A 396 3.97 1.14 15.03
C ARG A 396 3.66 2.26 14.03
N VAL A 397 2.39 2.53 13.76
CA VAL A 397 1.98 3.64 12.88
C VAL A 397 2.33 5.02 13.45
N GLY A 398 2.15 5.23 14.75
CA GLY A 398 2.54 6.49 15.40
C GLY A 398 4.04 6.79 15.26
N ILE A 399 4.90 5.76 15.36
CA ILE A 399 6.35 5.88 15.13
C ILE A 399 6.62 6.31 13.68
N GLY A 400 5.92 5.72 12.70
CA GLY A 400 6.08 6.09 11.29
C GLY A 400 5.67 7.53 11.00
N PHE A 401 4.56 8.02 11.57
CA PHE A 401 4.18 9.42 11.41
C PHE A 401 5.17 10.40 12.06
N ALA A 402 5.76 10.05 13.22
CA ALA A 402 6.83 10.84 13.80
C ALA A 402 8.10 10.83 12.92
N ALA A 403 8.46 9.69 12.34
CA ALA A 403 9.58 9.56 11.42
C ALA A 403 9.36 10.37 10.12
N MET A 404 8.12 10.43 9.62
CA MET A 404 7.75 11.29 8.48
C MET A 404 8.00 12.76 8.80
N SER A 405 7.56 13.25 9.97
CA SER A 405 7.83 14.63 10.40
C SER A 405 9.32 14.96 10.46
N LEU A 406 10.12 14.00 10.93
CA LEU A 406 11.57 14.15 10.94
C LEU A 406 12.16 14.15 9.53
N ALA A 407 11.64 13.32 8.62
CA ALA A 407 12.08 13.27 7.22
C ALA A 407 11.83 14.61 6.51
N THR A 408 10.65 15.19 6.67
CA THR A 408 10.28 16.49 6.11
C THR A 408 11.10 17.62 6.73
N CYS A 409 11.41 17.55 8.04
CA CYS A 409 12.33 18.48 8.70
C CYS A 409 13.74 18.43 8.10
N VAL A 410 14.30 17.23 7.90
CA VAL A 410 15.59 17.06 7.22
C VAL A 410 15.53 17.62 5.80
N ALA A 411 14.46 17.36 5.04
CA ALA A 411 14.29 17.89 3.70
C ALA A 411 14.23 19.42 3.67
N ALA A 412 13.56 20.05 4.64
CA ALA A 412 13.53 21.51 4.80
C ALA A 412 14.94 22.08 5.02
N LEU A 413 15.74 21.45 5.90
CA LEU A 413 17.11 21.88 6.19
C LEU A 413 18.05 21.67 5.00
N VAL A 414 17.92 20.56 4.28
CA VAL A 414 18.69 20.27 3.08
C VAL A 414 18.33 21.26 1.97
N GLU A 415 17.05 21.58 1.80
CA GLU A 415 16.61 22.56 0.82
C GLU A 415 17.07 23.98 1.16
N TRP A 416 17.00 24.36 2.43
CA TRP A 416 17.55 25.63 2.90
C TRP A 416 19.04 25.76 2.56
N LYS A 417 19.83 24.71 2.83
CA LYS A 417 21.25 24.67 2.47
C LYS A 417 21.45 24.75 0.95
N ARG A 418 20.67 24.00 0.17
CA ARG A 418 20.76 23.99 -1.30
C ARG A 418 20.48 25.39 -1.87
N LYS A 419 19.48 26.09 -1.33
CA LYS A 419 19.12 27.45 -1.74
C LYS A 419 20.18 28.48 -1.42
N ASN A 420 20.79 28.43 -0.23
CA ASN A 420 21.90 29.33 0.09
C ASN A 420 23.05 29.18 -0.93
N ILE A 421 23.36 27.95 -1.36
CA ILE A 421 24.37 27.70 -2.40
C ILE A 421 23.95 28.31 -3.76
N VAL A 422 22.66 28.21 -4.12
CA VAL A 422 22.11 28.82 -5.35
C VAL A 422 22.28 30.33 -5.33
N GLU A 423 21.93 30.99 -4.22
CA GLU A 423 22.06 32.43 -4.03
C GLU A 423 23.54 32.87 -4.06
N GLU A 424 24.41 32.18 -3.33
CA GLU A 424 25.86 32.46 -3.28
C GLU A 424 26.55 32.35 -4.65
N HIS A 425 26.10 31.44 -5.50
CA HIS A 425 26.69 31.21 -6.83
C HIS A 425 25.91 31.91 -7.97
N GLY A 426 24.85 32.66 -7.66
CA GLY A 426 24.03 33.33 -8.67
C GLY A 426 23.34 32.37 -9.64
N LEU A 427 22.95 31.18 -9.18
CA LEU A 427 22.39 30.10 -10.01
C LEU A 427 20.85 30.14 -10.13
N GLU A 428 20.22 31.24 -9.72
CA GLU A 428 18.75 31.40 -9.66
C GLU A 428 18.07 31.23 -11.03
N ASP A 429 18.72 31.66 -12.11
CA ASP A 429 18.20 31.55 -13.47
C ASP A 429 18.46 30.18 -14.12
N PHE A 430 19.36 29.38 -13.56
CA PHE A 430 19.69 28.06 -14.08
C PHE A 430 18.77 26.99 -13.48
N GLU A 431 18.39 25.99 -14.28
CA GLU A 431 17.54 24.89 -13.81
C GLU A 431 18.33 23.76 -13.14
N THR A 432 19.62 23.66 -13.41
CA THR A 432 20.51 22.58 -12.92
C THR A 432 21.91 23.11 -12.65
N GLY A 433 22.75 22.28 -12.04
CA GLY A 433 24.17 22.60 -11.83
C GLY A 433 24.50 23.15 -10.45
N VAL A 434 23.60 22.97 -9.47
CA VAL A 434 23.90 23.33 -8.07
C VAL A 434 25.04 22.44 -7.59
N PRO A 435 26.18 23.00 -7.10
CA PRO A 435 27.36 22.25 -6.70
C PRO A 435 27.19 21.58 -5.32
N MET A 436 26.05 20.93 -5.11
CA MET A 436 25.71 20.16 -3.91
C MET A 436 25.48 18.71 -4.31
N SER A 437 26.09 17.77 -3.59
CA SER A 437 25.94 16.35 -3.89
C SER A 437 24.51 15.86 -3.62
N VAL A 438 23.95 15.08 -4.54
CA VAL A 438 22.61 14.48 -4.41
C VAL A 438 22.49 13.57 -3.17
N PHE A 439 23.61 13.05 -2.62
CA PHE A 439 23.61 12.17 -1.44
C PHE A 439 23.17 12.85 -0.13
N TRP A 440 23.11 14.18 -0.07
CA TRP A 440 22.50 14.88 1.06
C TRP A 440 21.01 14.49 1.25
N LEU A 441 20.33 14.12 0.17
CA LEU A 441 18.95 13.61 0.19
C LEU A 441 18.85 12.19 0.78
N GLY A 442 19.98 11.48 0.92
CA GLY A 442 19.99 10.11 1.45
C GLY A 442 19.43 9.99 2.86
N VAL A 443 19.56 11.03 3.69
CA VAL A 443 19.06 11.04 5.07
C VAL A 443 17.53 11.04 5.11
N GLN A 444 16.87 11.87 4.30
CA GLN A 444 15.40 11.88 4.26
C GLN A 444 14.84 10.60 3.63
N PHE A 445 15.56 10.00 2.68
CA PHE A 445 15.22 8.68 2.13
C PHE A 445 15.38 7.55 3.14
N PHE A 446 16.40 7.59 3.99
CA PHE A 446 16.54 6.64 5.10
C PHE A 446 15.37 6.74 6.09
N LEU A 447 14.97 7.97 6.45
CA LEU A 447 13.82 8.20 7.33
C LEU A 447 12.50 7.74 6.68
N LEU A 448 12.33 7.93 5.37
CA LEU A 448 11.23 7.32 4.61
C LEU A 448 11.22 5.79 4.72
N GLY A 449 12.39 5.15 4.75
CA GLY A 449 12.48 3.70 5.00
C GLY A 449 11.96 3.30 6.38
N ILE A 450 12.16 4.14 7.41
CA ILE A 450 11.56 3.93 8.74
C ILE A 450 10.04 4.04 8.67
N VAL A 451 9.51 5.04 7.95
CA VAL A 451 8.07 5.19 7.70
C VAL A 451 7.50 3.89 7.08
N ASP A 452 8.12 3.39 6.01
CA ASP A 452 7.62 2.20 5.31
C ASP A 452 7.62 0.95 6.21
N VAL A 453 8.68 0.75 7.00
CA VAL A 453 8.74 -0.41 7.89
C VAL A 453 7.74 -0.30 9.05
N THR A 454 7.36 0.91 9.43
CA THR A 454 6.53 1.15 10.61
C THR A 454 5.08 1.44 10.25
N SER A 455 4.77 2.61 9.67
CA SER A 455 3.38 2.98 9.38
C SER A 455 2.77 2.23 8.20
N PHE A 456 3.54 1.93 7.14
CA PHE A 456 2.97 1.22 5.98
C PHE A 456 2.59 -0.20 6.39
N VAL A 457 3.53 -0.94 6.98
CA VAL A 457 3.26 -2.30 7.47
C VAL A 457 2.21 -2.27 8.59
N GLY A 458 2.33 -1.34 9.54
CA GLY A 458 1.41 -1.23 10.66
C GLY A 458 -0.04 -0.97 10.25
N LEU A 459 -0.30 -0.10 9.28
CA LEU A 459 -1.66 0.13 8.77
C LEU A 459 -2.17 -1.06 7.96
N LEU A 460 -1.32 -1.67 7.13
CA LEU A 460 -1.71 -2.84 6.34
C LEU A 460 -2.13 -4.00 7.26
N GLU A 461 -1.31 -4.31 8.27
CA GLU A 461 -1.60 -5.33 9.28
C GLU A 461 -2.82 -4.96 10.14
N PHE A 462 -2.98 -3.69 10.49
CA PHE A 462 -4.12 -3.20 11.27
C PHE A 462 -5.44 -3.39 10.52
N PHE A 463 -5.58 -2.84 9.30
CA PHE A 463 -6.84 -2.93 8.56
C PHE A 463 -7.14 -4.36 8.10
N ASN A 464 -6.11 -5.12 7.73
CA ASN A 464 -6.29 -6.54 7.44
C ASN A 464 -6.72 -7.29 8.70
N GLY A 465 -6.03 -7.11 9.83
CA GLY A 465 -6.29 -7.79 11.09
C GLY A 465 -7.68 -7.53 11.66
N GLU A 466 -8.13 -6.27 11.64
CA GLU A 466 -9.43 -5.86 12.19
C GLU A 466 -10.62 -6.29 11.31
N ALA A 467 -10.43 -6.37 9.98
CA ALA A 467 -11.49 -6.81 9.07
C ALA A 467 -11.95 -8.24 9.36
N SER A 468 -13.27 -8.47 9.32
CA SER A 468 -13.87 -9.81 9.46
C SER A 468 -13.46 -10.73 8.31
N ARG A 469 -13.57 -12.06 8.49
CA ARG A 469 -13.22 -13.04 7.45
C ARG A 469 -13.93 -12.78 6.12
N GLY A 470 -15.18 -12.28 6.17
CA GLY A 470 -16.01 -11.97 5.00
C GLY A 470 -15.70 -10.64 4.30
N MET A 471 -14.73 -9.86 4.78
CA MET A 471 -14.40 -8.52 4.27
C MET A 471 -12.88 -8.27 4.18
N LYS A 472 -12.08 -9.35 4.22
CA LYS A 472 -10.62 -9.25 4.40
C LYS A 472 -9.94 -8.51 3.25
N SER A 473 -10.37 -8.72 2.00
CA SER A 473 -9.81 -8.00 0.85
C SER A 473 -10.18 -6.52 0.89
N ILE A 474 -11.39 -6.18 1.32
CA ILE A 474 -11.79 -4.77 1.54
C ILE A 474 -10.93 -4.15 2.65
N GLY A 475 -10.64 -4.87 3.74
CA GLY A 475 -9.71 -4.44 4.79
C GLY A 475 -8.34 -4.05 4.21
N THR A 476 -7.77 -4.90 3.37
CA THR A 476 -6.52 -4.59 2.65
C THR A 476 -6.68 -3.40 1.71
N ALA A 477 -7.77 -3.31 0.95
CA ALA A 477 -7.96 -2.21 -0.01
C ALA A 477 -8.22 -0.86 0.65
N ILE A 478 -8.73 -0.82 1.89
CA ILE A 478 -8.82 0.41 2.69
C ILE A 478 -7.43 1.04 2.86
N PHE A 479 -6.40 0.26 3.12
CA PHE A 479 -5.02 0.77 3.21
C PHE A 479 -4.57 1.45 1.90
N TRP A 480 -4.80 0.79 0.76
CA TRP A 480 -4.46 1.38 -0.55
C TRP A 480 -5.29 2.62 -0.88
N CYS A 481 -6.54 2.66 -0.40
CA CYS A 481 -7.39 3.85 -0.47
C CYS A 481 -6.81 5.01 0.36
N VAL A 482 -6.25 4.74 1.54
CA VAL A 482 -5.56 5.76 2.36
C VAL A 482 -4.42 6.40 1.56
N LEU A 483 -3.57 5.59 0.94
CA LEU A 483 -2.47 6.09 0.11
C LEU A 483 -2.95 6.88 -1.12
N GLY A 484 -3.97 6.37 -1.81
CA GLY A 484 -4.56 7.04 -2.97
C GLY A 484 -5.17 8.40 -2.61
N LEU A 485 -5.97 8.46 -1.55
CA LEU A 485 -6.58 9.70 -1.05
C LEU A 485 -5.52 10.69 -0.57
N ALA A 486 -4.48 10.22 0.14
CA ALA A 486 -3.36 11.04 0.56
C ALA A 486 -2.65 11.68 -0.64
N SER A 487 -2.45 10.93 -1.73
CA SER A 487 -1.86 11.47 -2.97
C SER A 487 -2.73 12.54 -3.62
N LEU A 488 -4.05 12.32 -3.71
CA LEU A 488 -4.98 13.31 -4.27
C LEU A 488 -5.03 14.59 -3.43
N LEU A 489 -5.10 14.44 -2.10
CA LEU A 489 -5.07 15.57 -1.18
C LEU A 489 -3.72 16.30 -1.19
N GLY A 490 -2.61 15.58 -1.42
CA GLY A 490 -1.30 16.18 -1.63
C GLY A 490 -1.26 17.08 -2.87
N THR A 491 -1.80 16.62 -4.01
CA THR A 491 -1.93 17.47 -5.21
C THR A 491 -2.80 18.69 -4.94
N PHE A 492 -3.96 18.49 -4.30
CA PHE A 492 -4.85 19.59 -3.91
C PHE A 492 -4.16 20.59 -2.97
N LEU A 493 -3.33 20.12 -2.04
CA LEU A 493 -2.54 20.97 -1.13
C LEU A 493 -1.55 21.84 -1.90
N VAL A 494 -0.83 21.27 -2.87
CA VAL A 494 0.10 22.05 -3.73
C VAL A 494 -0.66 23.12 -4.52
N ASP A 495 -1.80 22.78 -5.13
CA ASP A 495 -2.64 23.73 -5.86
C ASP A 495 -3.16 24.85 -4.96
N MET A 496 -3.62 24.51 -3.76
CA MET A 496 -4.11 25.47 -2.78
C MET A 496 -2.99 26.43 -2.34
N VAL A 497 -1.81 25.92 -2.04
CA VAL A 497 -0.65 26.74 -1.67
C VAL A 497 -0.26 27.66 -2.82
N ASN A 498 -0.20 27.14 -4.05
CA ASN A 498 0.13 27.95 -5.22
C ASN A 498 -0.87 29.09 -5.45
N LYS A 499 -2.17 28.81 -5.29
CA LYS A 499 -3.22 29.84 -5.36
C LYS A 499 -3.11 30.86 -4.24
N ALA A 500 -2.88 30.42 -3.00
CA ALA A 500 -2.78 31.31 -1.85
C ALA A 500 -1.55 32.23 -1.93
N THR A 501 -0.44 31.72 -2.46
CA THR A 501 0.87 32.41 -2.45
C THR A 501 1.17 33.18 -3.73
N GLY A 502 0.37 33.01 -4.79
CA GLY A 502 0.58 33.64 -6.10
C GLY A 502 0.15 35.11 -6.23
N HIS A 503 -0.12 35.82 -5.13
CA HIS A 503 -0.68 37.19 -5.14
C HIS A 503 0.37 38.33 -5.23
N GLY A 504 1.62 38.04 -5.63
CA GLY A 504 2.72 39.03 -5.72
C GLY A 504 3.12 39.43 -7.15
N ASP A 505 4.15 40.27 -7.29
CA ASP A 505 4.62 40.89 -8.55
C ASP A 505 4.94 39.89 -9.69
N SER A 506 5.22 38.63 -9.37
CA SER A 506 5.49 37.57 -10.36
C SER A 506 4.25 36.76 -10.75
N GLY A 507 3.13 36.89 -10.01
CA GLY A 507 1.93 36.05 -10.15
C GLY A 507 2.14 34.56 -9.87
N ARG A 508 3.31 34.15 -9.34
CA ARG A 508 3.71 32.75 -9.19
C ARG A 508 3.65 32.31 -7.73
N GLY A 509 2.93 31.22 -7.46
CA GLY A 509 2.90 30.57 -6.15
C GLY A 509 4.22 29.87 -5.80
N TRP A 510 4.38 29.44 -4.54
CA TRP A 510 5.61 28.84 -4.01
C TRP A 510 6.19 27.70 -4.87
N LEU A 511 5.35 26.89 -5.51
CA LEU A 511 5.72 25.76 -6.36
C LEU A 511 5.19 25.91 -7.79
N GLY A 512 4.79 27.13 -8.20
CA GLY A 512 4.13 27.37 -9.50
C GLY A 512 5.08 27.55 -10.69
N GLY A 513 6.39 27.56 -10.46
CA GLY A 513 7.41 27.81 -11.49
C GLY A 513 8.06 26.54 -12.04
N ALA A 514 8.55 26.60 -13.29
CA ALA A 514 9.31 25.52 -13.92
C ALA A 514 10.73 25.36 -13.34
N ASN A 515 11.30 26.43 -12.78
CA ASN A 515 12.63 26.42 -12.16
C ASN A 515 12.53 26.30 -10.64
N LEU A 516 12.97 25.16 -10.10
CA LEU A 516 12.96 24.90 -8.66
C LEU A 516 13.87 25.85 -7.86
N ASN A 517 14.93 26.39 -8.47
CA ASN A 517 15.81 27.37 -7.83
C ASN A 517 15.08 28.66 -7.45
N LYS A 518 14.02 29.02 -8.21
CA LYS A 518 13.17 30.17 -7.93
C LYS A 518 11.94 29.83 -7.08
N SER A 519 11.65 28.55 -6.88
CA SER A 519 10.52 28.08 -6.09
C SER A 519 10.83 28.15 -4.60
N HIS A 520 9.81 28.26 -3.75
CA HIS A 520 9.92 28.29 -2.29
C HIS A 520 9.63 26.91 -1.66
N LEU A 521 10.38 25.89 -2.10
CA LEU A 521 10.26 24.52 -1.60
C LEU A 521 10.56 24.40 -0.10
N ASP A 522 11.52 25.17 0.40
CA ASP A 522 11.86 25.30 1.82
C ASP A 522 10.63 25.70 2.67
N ARG A 523 9.90 26.73 2.24
CA ARG A 523 8.69 27.22 2.93
C ARG A 523 7.57 26.18 2.87
N PHE A 524 7.45 25.47 1.76
CA PHE A 524 6.48 24.39 1.61
C PHE A 524 6.77 23.22 2.55
N TYR A 525 8.04 22.82 2.71
CA TYR A 525 8.39 21.78 3.68
C TYR A 525 8.09 22.21 5.13
N TRP A 526 8.35 23.47 5.50
CA TRP A 526 7.94 23.98 6.82
C TRP A 526 6.42 23.93 7.04
N LEU A 527 5.62 24.26 6.03
CA LEU A 527 4.17 24.12 6.08
C LEU A 527 3.76 22.65 6.26
N LEU A 528 4.40 21.73 5.53
CA LEU A 528 4.13 20.29 5.65
C LEU A 528 4.41 19.77 7.06
N ILE A 529 5.49 20.21 7.71
CA ILE A 529 5.82 19.83 9.10
C ILE A 529 4.69 20.23 10.06
N VAL A 530 4.13 21.44 9.91
CA VAL A 530 3.02 21.87 10.77
C VAL A 530 1.79 20.98 10.57
N LEU A 531 1.46 20.66 9.31
CA LEU A 531 0.34 19.77 8.98
C LEU A 531 0.57 18.35 9.52
N GLU A 532 1.79 17.83 9.40
CA GLU A 532 2.21 16.53 9.92
C GLU A 532 2.07 16.43 11.43
N LEU A 533 2.51 17.45 12.17
CA LEU A 533 2.39 17.47 13.63
C LEU A 533 0.93 17.49 14.06
N VAL A 534 0.08 18.26 13.37
CA VAL A 534 -1.37 18.27 13.63
C VAL A 534 -1.99 16.90 13.30
N ALA A 535 -1.60 16.29 12.18
CA ALA A 535 -2.06 14.96 11.79
C ALA A 535 -1.62 13.88 12.79
N LEU A 536 -0.38 13.93 13.28
CA LEU A 536 0.15 13.03 14.30
C LEU A 536 -0.64 13.15 15.61
N LEU A 537 -0.91 14.38 16.08
CA LEU A 537 -1.70 14.60 17.29
C LEU A 537 -3.15 14.09 17.13
N ASN A 538 -3.75 14.33 15.96
CA ASN A 538 -5.07 13.81 15.62
C ASN A 538 -5.09 12.27 15.60
N TYR A 539 -4.08 11.65 14.99
CA TYR A 539 -3.91 10.21 14.96
C TYR A 539 -3.78 9.63 16.37
N LEU A 540 -2.89 10.19 17.21
CA LEU A 540 -2.68 9.74 18.59
C LEU A 540 -3.97 9.83 19.43
N TYR A 541 -4.78 10.88 19.22
CA TYR A 541 -6.07 11.04 19.88
C TYR A 541 -7.04 9.89 19.58
N TRP A 542 -7.10 9.44 18.32
CA TRP A 542 -7.96 8.34 17.89
C TRP A 542 -7.37 6.98 18.24
N ALA A 543 -6.07 6.79 18.05
CA ALA A 543 -5.35 5.56 18.37
C ALA A 543 -5.50 5.20 19.86
N LYS A 544 -5.46 6.18 20.76
CA LYS A 544 -5.66 5.98 22.20
C LYS A 544 -7.08 5.53 22.56
N ARG A 545 -8.09 5.91 21.76
CA ARG A 545 -9.50 5.54 21.98
C ARG A 545 -9.90 4.27 21.24
N TYR A 546 -9.07 3.79 20.33
CA TYR A 546 -9.38 2.60 19.55
C TYR A 546 -9.33 1.36 20.44
N VAL A 547 -10.36 0.53 20.36
CA VAL A 547 -10.43 -0.75 21.04
C VAL A 547 -10.30 -1.85 20.00
N TYR A 548 -9.21 -2.61 20.09
CA TYR A 548 -8.92 -3.74 19.21
C TYR A 548 -9.99 -4.82 19.29
N ARG A 549 -10.22 -5.49 18.17
CA ARG A 549 -11.15 -6.61 18.09
C ARG A 549 -10.66 -7.85 18.84
N HIS A 550 -9.36 -8.12 18.78
CA HIS A 550 -8.69 -9.18 19.52
C HIS A 550 -7.66 -8.56 20.45
N ASP A 551 -7.49 -9.10 21.66
CA ASP A 551 -6.44 -8.62 22.57
C ASP A 551 -5.07 -8.87 21.93
N PRO A 552 -4.26 -7.82 21.67
CA PRO A 552 -2.95 -7.98 21.05
C PRO A 552 -1.90 -8.57 22.01
N ARG A 553 -2.24 -8.83 23.29
CA ARG A 553 -1.36 -9.43 24.29
C ARG A 553 -1.22 -10.94 24.09
N VAL A 554 -0.07 -11.48 24.51
CA VAL A 554 0.15 -12.93 24.52
C VAL A 554 -0.89 -13.58 25.45
N PRO A 555 -1.66 -14.59 25.00
CA PRO A 555 -2.58 -15.30 25.87
C PRO A 555 -1.83 -15.95 27.03
N GLN A 556 -2.29 -15.78 28.27
CA GLN A 556 -1.63 -16.33 29.48
C GLN A 556 -1.33 -17.84 29.38
N GLN A 557 -2.18 -18.59 28.68
CA GLN A 557 -1.99 -20.04 28.44
C GLN A 557 -0.75 -20.36 27.59
N LEU A 558 -0.35 -19.49 26.64
CA LEU A 558 0.88 -19.66 25.88
C LEU A 558 2.11 -19.31 26.70
N THR A 559 2.00 -18.33 27.60
CA THR A 559 3.07 -18.00 28.54
C THR A 559 3.37 -19.19 29.45
N GLU A 560 2.32 -19.85 29.98
CA GLU A 560 2.48 -21.07 30.78
C GLU A 560 3.06 -22.26 29.98
N ILE A 561 2.74 -22.39 28.69
CA ILE A 561 3.31 -23.43 27.82
C ILE A 561 4.79 -23.11 27.54
N TYR A 562 5.13 -21.86 27.24
CA TYR A 562 6.52 -21.44 27.03
C TYR A 562 7.35 -21.58 28.30
N ASP A 563 6.82 -21.24 29.46
CA ASP A 563 7.49 -21.42 30.75
C ASP A 563 7.64 -22.90 31.09
N LYS A 564 6.64 -23.74 30.80
CA LYS A 564 6.74 -25.20 30.94
C LYS A 564 7.79 -25.81 30.00
N VAL A 565 7.82 -25.41 28.73
CA VAL A 565 8.81 -25.90 27.76
C VAL A 565 10.22 -25.41 28.11
N SER A 566 10.37 -24.12 28.44
CA SER A 566 11.62 -23.52 28.94
C SER A 566 12.16 -24.22 30.18
N SER A 567 11.28 -24.57 31.13
CA SER A 567 11.64 -25.32 32.34
C SER A 567 12.04 -26.77 32.09
N GLN A 568 11.62 -27.36 30.96
CA GLN A 568 11.90 -28.75 30.59
C GLN A 568 13.12 -28.93 29.69
N THR A 569 13.47 -27.95 28.86
CA THR A 569 14.55 -28.12 27.88
C THR A 569 15.89 -27.51 28.26
N GLY A 570 15.99 -26.61 29.25
CA GLY A 570 17.29 -26.04 29.64
C GLY A 570 18.08 -25.35 28.51
N GLU A 571 17.44 -25.11 27.36
CA GLU A 571 18.02 -24.52 26.17
C GLU A 571 17.14 -23.36 25.71
N VAL A 572 17.79 -22.19 25.67
CA VAL A 572 17.22 -20.93 25.22
C VAL A 572 17.04 -20.97 23.70
N ALA A 573 15.77 -20.87 23.30
CA ALA A 573 15.24 -20.09 22.18
C ALA A 573 16.19 -19.70 21.03
N ALA A 574 15.95 -20.30 19.86
CA ALA A 574 16.15 -19.67 18.55
C ALA A 574 15.34 -20.39 17.47
N ILE A 575 14.07 -20.00 17.26
CA ILE A 575 13.36 -20.07 15.96
C ILE A 575 12.42 -18.87 15.86
#